data_AF-A0A8J6Y683-F1
#
_entry.id   AF-A0A8J6Y683-F1
#
_cell.length_a   1.000
_cell.length_b   1.000
_cell.length_c   1.000
_cell.angle_alpha   90.00
_cell.angle_beta   90.00
_cell.angle_gamma   90.00
#
_symmetry.space_group_name_H-M   'P 1'
#
loop_
_entity.id
_entity.type
_entity.pdbx_description
1 polymer ?
#
loop_
_entity_poly.entity_id
_entity_poly.type
_entity_poly.pdbx_seq_one_letter_code
_entity_poly.pdbx_strand_id
1 'polypeptide(L)'
;MSNDKPKRSFRIIFKLIKFIIAMVLTFFISFAVTLYLKSDDPADQLDFIADEIFSKDKPIKRGNAPEIKTLFDEQNKQPFDPSKYNSNKKVSTDTTSPKAEELGVLDSVDRMTSIKPAVDEKIRDLPHYVTIDKLPPTLCQAVIAVEDNRFYKHKGFDFIGIARAVFVNVEAGEIQEGASTITQQTVKNLFLTSDQTFTRKAEELVLAMNMEKDFDKDKILEIYLNVIYFGSNFYGIYDAAQGYFAKEPAELSIAECAMLAGLPNAPSVYSPYVDFHLAKQRQLIVIDAMEKTGVISTREAESARIEEIILAR
;
A
#
# COMPACT_ATOMS: atom_id res chain seq x y z
N MET A 1 15.47 -12.65 49.15
CA MET A 1 15.29 -11.36 48.46
C MET A 1 14.56 -11.62 47.14
N SER A 2 13.29 -11.24 47.08
CA SER A 2 12.38 -11.48 45.96
C SER A 2 12.82 -10.71 44.70
N ASN A 3 12.88 -11.42 43.58
CA ASN A 3 13.36 -10.94 42.28
C ASN A 3 12.23 -10.22 41.52
N ASP A 4 11.95 -8.97 41.90
CA ASP A 4 10.81 -8.17 41.40
C ASP A 4 11.13 -7.36 40.12
N LYS A 5 12.21 -7.71 39.42
CA LYS A 5 12.69 -6.99 38.21
C LYS A 5 11.74 -7.05 36.99
N PRO A 6 11.03 -8.15 36.65
CA PRO A 6 10.23 -8.19 35.41
C PRO A 6 8.99 -7.28 35.46
N LYS A 7 8.40 -7.06 36.64
CA LYS A 7 7.20 -6.21 36.81
C LYS A 7 7.48 -4.71 36.66
N ARG A 8 8.73 -4.27 36.92
CA ARG A 8 9.14 -2.87 36.72
C ARG A 8 9.31 -2.54 35.24
N SER A 9 9.94 -3.42 34.46
CA SER A 9 10.11 -3.22 33.01
C SER A 9 8.78 -3.21 32.27
N PHE A 10 7.84 -4.10 32.63
CA PHE A 10 6.49 -4.12 32.05
C PHE A 10 5.72 -2.82 32.32
N ARG A 11 5.82 -2.28 33.54
CA ARG A 11 5.18 -0.99 33.89
C ARG A 11 5.79 0.19 33.14
N ILE A 12 7.08 0.16 32.83
CA ILE A 12 7.76 1.21 32.07
C ILE A 12 7.33 1.14 30.60
N ILE A 13 7.30 -0.05 30.00
CA ILE A 13 6.84 -0.28 28.63
C ILE A 13 5.36 0.14 28.49
N PHE A 14 4.50 -0.24 29.43
CA PHE A 14 3.08 0.15 29.38
C PHE A 14 2.87 1.66 29.54
N LYS A 15 3.71 2.33 30.34
CA LYS A 15 3.71 3.79 30.44
C LYS A 15 4.18 4.45 29.15
N LEU A 16 5.19 3.89 28.49
CA LEU A 16 5.71 4.37 27.21
C LEU A 16 4.67 4.19 26.09
N ILE A 17 3.98 3.05 26.04
CA ILE A 17 2.89 2.79 25.08
C ILE A 17 1.72 3.75 25.31
N LYS A 18 1.28 3.93 26.57
CA LYS A 18 0.24 4.92 26.90
C LYS A 18 0.66 6.34 26.52
N PHE A 19 1.92 6.68 26.71
CA PHE A 19 2.47 7.97 26.33
C PHE A 19 2.46 8.16 24.81
N ILE A 20 2.90 7.15 24.03
CA ILE A 20 2.89 7.19 22.56
C ILE A 20 1.45 7.28 22.04
N ILE A 21 0.52 6.48 22.56
CA ILE A 21 -0.91 6.53 22.16
C ILE A 21 -1.49 7.90 22.48
N ALA A 22 -1.26 8.44 23.68
CA ALA A 22 -1.72 9.78 24.05
C ALA A 22 -1.11 10.86 23.14
N MET A 23 0.16 10.74 22.78
CA MET A 23 0.84 11.71 21.91
C MET A 23 0.30 11.65 20.48
N VAL A 24 0.08 10.45 19.95
CA VAL A 24 -0.51 10.22 18.62
C VAL A 24 -1.94 10.76 18.59
N LEU A 25 -2.75 10.43 19.61
CA LEU A 25 -4.12 10.93 19.73
C LEU A 25 -4.15 12.46 19.85
N THR A 26 -3.25 13.05 20.64
CA THR A 26 -3.15 14.50 20.80
C THR A 26 -2.71 15.17 19.51
N PHE A 27 -1.78 14.56 18.77
CA PHE A 27 -1.36 15.03 17.46
C PHE A 27 -2.52 15.00 16.46
N PHE A 28 -3.27 13.91 16.37
CA PHE A 28 -4.43 13.81 15.49
C PHE A 28 -5.55 14.78 15.88
N ILE A 29 -5.82 14.97 17.18
CA ILE A 29 -6.77 15.98 17.67
C ILE A 29 -6.29 17.39 17.29
N SER A 30 -5.02 17.71 17.54
CA SER A 30 -4.45 19.03 17.24
C SER A 30 -4.40 19.31 15.74
N PHE A 31 -4.12 18.29 14.92
CA PHE A 31 -4.16 18.35 13.47
C PHE A 31 -5.59 18.54 12.95
N ALA A 32 -6.56 17.76 13.46
CA ALA A 32 -7.97 17.93 13.14
C ALA A 32 -8.49 19.32 13.52
N VAL A 33 -8.10 19.84 14.70
CA VAL A 33 -8.42 21.21 15.14
C VAL A 33 -7.75 22.25 14.25
N THR A 34 -6.50 22.03 13.81
CA THR A 34 -5.79 22.95 12.92
C THR A 34 -6.43 22.99 11.53
N LEU A 35 -6.89 21.84 11.01
CA LEU A 35 -7.68 21.78 9.77
C LEU A 35 -9.03 22.47 9.93
N TYR A 36 -9.73 22.22 11.04
CA TYR A 36 -11.01 22.85 11.40
C TYR A 36 -10.90 24.39 11.50
N LEU A 37 -9.80 24.89 12.07
CA LEU A 37 -9.56 26.33 12.21
C LEU A 37 -9.10 27.01 10.91
N LYS A 38 -8.77 26.23 9.87
CA LYS A 38 -8.24 26.72 8.59
C LYS A 38 -9.23 26.52 7.42
N SER A 39 -10.39 25.90 7.66
CA SER A 39 -11.45 25.73 6.66
C SER A 39 -12.53 26.81 6.78
N ASP A 40 -12.96 27.38 5.66
CA ASP A 40 -14.05 28.35 5.62
C ASP A 40 -15.44 27.73 5.87
N ASP A 41 -15.56 26.39 5.86
CA ASP A 41 -16.77 25.66 6.26
C ASP A 41 -16.46 24.38 7.07
N PRO A 42 -16.47 24.46 8.41
CA PRO A 42 -16.07 23.37 9.30
C PRO A 42 -17.09 22.22 9.49
N ALA A 43 -18.31 22.32 8.94
CA ALA A 43 -19.38 21.36 9.20
C ALA A 43 -19.24 20.07 8.36
N ASP A 44 -18.91 20.18 7.07
CA ASP A 44 -18.88 19.05 6.14
C ASP A 44 -17.82 17.99 6.46
N GLN A 45 -16.69 18.39 7.04
CA GLN A 45 -15.62 17.44 7.40
C GLN A 45 -15.89 16.73 8.73
N LEU A 46 -16.60 17.39 9.66
CA LEU A 46 -17.03 16.74 10.90
C LEU A 46 -18.15 15.74 10.63
N ASP A 47 -19.03 16.01 9.68
CA ASP A 47 -20.06 15.03 9.26
C ASP A 47 -19.43 13.82 8.56
N PHE A 48 -18.37 14.00 7.75
CA PHE A 48 -17.62 12.87 7.19
C PHE A 48 -16.93 12.01 8.28
N ILE A 49 -16.26 12.66 9.24
CA ILE A 49 -15.61 11.96 10.36
C ILE A 49 -16.66 11.34 11.30
N ALA A 50 -17.80 11.99 11.50
CA ALA A 50 -18.87 11.52 12.36
C ALA A 50 -19.67 10.38 11.70
N ASP A 51 -19.93 10.40 10.40
CA ASP A 51 -20.57 9.30 9.68
C ASP A 51 -19.69 8.04 9.67
N GLU A 52 -18.37 8.20 9.52
CA GLU A 52 -17.42 7.08 9.55
C GLU A 52 -17.24 6.51 10.98
N ILE A 53 -17.29 7.36 12.02
CA ILE A 53 -17.09 6.95 13.43
C ILE A 53 -18.39 6.50 14.12
N PHE A 54 -19.53 7.13 13.79
CA PHE A 54 -20.79 7.02 14.54
C PHE A 54 -21.97 6.45 13.75
N SER A 55 -21.78 5.93 12.52
CA SER A 55 -22.82 5.16 11.82
C SER A 55 -23.16 3.85 12.56
N LYS A 56 -24.00 3.97 13.60
CA LYS A 56 -24.81 2.92 14.19
C LYS A 56 -26.25 3.21 13.81
N ASP A 57 -26.72 2.50 12.79
CA ASP A 57 -28.05 1.87 12.71
C ASP A 57 -28.44 1.64 11.26
N LYS A 58 -27.98 0.52 10.69
CA LYS A 58 -28.82 -0.26 9.77
C LYS A 58 -28.93 -1.67 10.32
N PRO A 59 -30.16 -2.21 10.48
CA PRO A 59 -30.33 -3.54 11.03
C PRO A 59 -29.75 -4.56 10.04
N ILE A 60 -28.64 -5.18 10.42
CA ILE A 60 -28.15 -6.38 9.75
C ILE A 60 -29.13 -7.49 10.07
N LYS A 61 -30.13 -7.69 9.20
CA LYS A 61 -30.85 -8.96 9.16
C LYS A 61 -29.80 -10.02 8.87
N ARG A 62 -29.54 -10.91 9.85
CA ARG A 62 -28.81 -12.15 9.64
C ARG A 62 -29.61 -13.00 8.64
N GLY A 63 -29.30 -12.84 7.36
CA GLY A 63 -29.72 -13.72 6.28
C GLY A 63 -28.65 -14.78 6.05
N ASN A 64 -29.08 -16.03 5.93
CA ASN A 64 -28.21 -17.19 5.68
C ASN A 64 -27.36 -16.96 4.41
N ALA A 65 -26.09 -17.34 4.47
CA ALA A 65 -25.22 -17.46 3.29
C ALA A 65 -25.86 -18.43 2.29
N PRO A 66 -26.10 -17.97 1.05
CA PRO A 66 -25.25 -18.42 -0.05
C PRO A 66 -25.00 -17.36 -1.16
N GLU A 67 -24.03 -17.69 -2.03
CA GLU A 67 -23.74 -17.13 -3.37
C GLU A 67 -22.87 -15.86 -3.50
N ILE A 68 -21.56 -16.01 -3.24
CA ILE A 68 -20.50 -15.13 -3.77
C ILE A 68 -20.14 -15.50 -5.23
N LYS A 69 -20.61 -16.64 -5.74
CA LYS A 69 -20.27 -17.14 -7.08
C LYS A 69 -20.96 -16.37 -8.23
N THR A 70 -22.11 -15.75 -7.98
CA THR A 70 -22.94 -15.11 -9.02
C THR A 70 -22.56 -13.65 -9.32
N LEU A 71 -21.84 -12.97 -8.42
CA LEU A 71 -21.36 -11.60 -8.67
C LEU A 71 -20.14 -11.54 -9.61
N PHE A 72 -19.38 -12.64 -9.74
CA PHE A 72 -18.21 -12.71 -10.61
C PHE A 72 -18.56 -12.96 -12.10
N ASP A 73 -19.72 -13.55 -12.39
CA ASP A 73 -20.10 -13.92 -13.78
C ASP A 73 -20.77 -12.76 -14.56
N GLU A 74 -21.22 -11.69 -13.90
CA GLU A 74 -21.91 -10.56 -14.56
C GLU A 74 -21.01 -9.38 -14.95
N GLN A 75 -19.85 -9.18 -14.31
CA GLN A 75 -18.94 -8.08 -14.67
C GLN A 75 -18.06 -8.36 -15.91
N ASN A 76 -18.03 -9.60 -16.42
CA ASN A 76 -17.26 -9.99 -17.60
C ASN A 76 -18.02 -9.89 -18.94
N LYS A 77 -19.08 -9.08 -19.03
CA LYS A 77 -19.89 -8.94 -20.26
C LYS A 77 -19.76 -7.62 -21.01
N GLN A 78 -18.86 -6.72 -20.63
CA GLN A 78 -18.55 -5.56 -21.46
C GLN A 78 -17.30 -5.87 -22.29
N PRO A 79 -17.42 -6.03 -23.63
CA PRO A 79 -16.25 -6.20 -24.47
C PRO A 79 -15.39 -4.93 -24.41
N PHE A 80 -14.11 -5.13 -24.14
CA PHE A 80 -13.06 -4.13 -24.28
C PHE A 80 -13.12 -3.50 -25.69
N ASP A 81 -13.15 -2.16 -25.74
CA ASP A 81 -13.16 -1.37 -26.99
C ASP A 81 -11.76 -0.77 -27.24
N PRO A 82 -10.91 -1.44 -28.05
CA PRO A 82 -9.57 -0.96 -28.38
C PRO A 82 -9.54 0.30 -29.28
N SER A 83 -10.68 0.77 -29.80
CA SER A 83 -10.73 1.94 -30.70
C SER A 83 -10.58 3.29 -29.98
N LYS A 84 -10.75 3.32 -28.65
CA LYS A 84 -10.54 4.55 -27.84
C LYS A 84 -9.09 4.87 -27.53
N TYR A 85 -8.17 3.95 -27.80
CA TYR A 85 -6.77 4.04 -27.38
C TYR A 85 -5.79 3.71 -28.51
N ASN A 86 -6.05 4.23 -29.72
CA ASN A 86 -5.05 4.21 -30.78
C ASN A 86 -4.56 5.63 -31.11
N SER A 87 -3.25 5.79 -31.01
CA SER A 87 -2.49 7.01 -31.25
C SER A 87 -2.47 7.33 -32.74
N ASN A 88 -2.82 8.57 -33.09
CA ASN A 88 -2.21 9.31 -34.18
C ASN A 88 -2.77 10.74 -34.21
N LYS A 89 -2.09 11.67 -33.54
CA LYS A 89 -2.18 13.09 -33.90
C LYS A 89 -0.78 13.55 -34.27
N LYS A 90 -0.60 13.80 -35.57
CA LYS A 90 0.59 14.37 -36.20
C LYS A 90 1.05 15.59 -35.41
N VAL A 91 2.35 15.61 -35.09
CA VAL A 91 3.06 16.81 -34.67
C VAL A 91 3.04 17.79 -35.85
N SER A 92 2.28 18.88 -35.71
CA SER A 92 2.43 20.08 -36.52
C SER A 92 3.16 21.11 -35.65
N THR A 93 4.38 21.44 -36.07
CA THR A 93 5.12 22.61 -35.62
C THR A 93 4.38 23.85 -36.05
N ASP A 94 3.78 24.58 -35.11
CA ASP A 94 3.51 26.00 -35.32
C ASP A 94 3.78 26.78 -34.03
N THR A 95 4.73 27.70 -34.18
CA THR A 95 5.18 28.70 -33.23
C THR A 95 4.10 29.74 -33.01
N THR A 96 3.35 29.65 -31.91
CA THR A 96 2.75 30.82 -31.25
C THR A 96 2.55 30.55 -29.76
N SER A 97 3.18 31.38 -28.93
CA SER A 97 2.93 31.42 -27.48
C SER A 97 1.43 31.68 -27.22
N PRO A 98 0.73 30.89 -26.39
CA PRO A 98 -0.62 31.25 -26.01
C PRO A 98 -0.58 32.34 -24.94
N LYS A 99 -1.28 33.44 -25.23
CA LYS A 99 -1.65 34.48 -24.26
C LYS A 99 -2.42 33.85 -23.10
N ALA A 100 -2.13 34.34 -21.91
CA ALA A 100 -2.79 33.95 -20.66
C ALA A 100 -4.32 33.98 -20.80
N GLU A 101 -4.93 32.81 -20.81
CA GLU A 101 -6.33 32.63 -20.44
C GLU A 101 -6.42 32.75 -18.91
N GLU A 102 -7.41 33.48 -18.41
CA GLU A 102 -7.67 33.61 -16.98
C GLU A 102 -7.86 32.22 -16.36
N LEU A 103 -6.80 31.72 -15.72
CA LEU A 103 -6.89 30.54 -14.87
C LEU A 103 -7.88 30.84 -13.75
N GLY A 104 -8.98 30.10 -13.70
CA GLY A 104 -9.88 30.13 -12.56
C GLY A 104 -9.12 29.79 -11.27
N VAL A 105 -9.46 30.47 -10.17
CA VAL A 105 -8.86 30.25 -8.85
C VAL A 105 -8.91 28.78 -8.46
N LEU A 106 -9.98 28.07 -8.83
CA LEU A 106 -10.14 26.63 -8.59
C LEU A 106 -9.15 25.77 -9.38
N ASP A 107 -8.83 26.09 -10.64
CA ASP A 107 -7.81 25.37 -11.44
C ASP A 107 -6.39 25.61 -10.89
N SER A 108 -6.17 26.82 -10.36
CA SER A 108 -4.91 27.16 -9.70
C SER A 108 -4.74 26.43 -8.36
N VAL A 109 -5.82 26.26 -7.60
CA VAL A 109 -5.84 25.51 -6.33
C VAL A 109 -5.75 24.00 -6.55
N ASP A 110 -6.40 23.46 -7.58
CA ASP A 110 -6.32 22.02 -7.88
C ASP A 110 -4.91 21.61 -8.32
N ARG A 111 -4.21 22.44 -9.11
CA ARG A 111 -2.78 22.26 -9.41
C ARG A 111 -1.87 22.36 -8.19
N MET A 112 -2.28 23.11 -7.16
CA MET A 112 -1.53 23.28 -5.92
C MET A 112 -1.80 22.17 -4.90
N THR A 113 -2.86 21.37 -5.12
CA THR A 113 -3.28 20.26 -4.23
C THR A 113 -3.14 18.87 -4.87
N SER A 114 -3.01 18.78 -6.19
CA SER A 114 -2.77 17.53 -6.92
C SER A 114 -1.29 17.12 -6.85
N ILE A 115 -1.07 15.85 -6.50
CA ILE A 115 0.25 15.21 -6.52
C ILE A 115 0.57 14.62 -7.89
N LYS A 116 -0.44 14.50 -8.77
CA LYS A 116 -0.34 13.83 -10.07
C LYS A 116 0.83 14.30 -10.94
N PRO A 117 1.09 15.61 -11.15
CA PRO A 117 2.20 16.04 -12.00
C PRO A 117 3.56 15.59 -11.48
N ALA A 118 3.77 15.65 -10.16
CA ALA A 118 5.01 15.22 -9.52
C ALA A 118 5.19 13.70 -9.60
N VAL A 119 4.11 12.93 -9.46
CA VAL A 119 4.11 11.47 -9.65
C VAL A 119 4.40 11.10 -11.11
N ASP A 120 3.74 11.75 -12.07
CA ASP A 120 3.95 11.52 -13.50
C ASP A 120 5.39 11.84 -13.92
N GLU A 121 5.99 12.89 -13.37
CA GLU A 121 7.41 13.23 -13.57
C GLU A 121 8.31 12.12 -13.03
N LYS A 122 8.10 11.66 -11.79
CA LYS A 122 8.88 10.57 -11.20
C LYS A 122 8.77 9.28 -12.01
N ILE A 123 7.56 8.90 -12.43
CA ILE A 123 7.32 7.67 -13.19
C ILE A 123 8.00 7.71 -14.56
N ARG A 124 7.99 8.87 -15.23
CA ARG A 124 8.61 9.03 -16.56
C ARG A 124 10.09 8.68 -16.56
N ASP A 125 10.77 8.95 -15.45
CA ASP A 125 12.21 8.73 -15.31
C ASP A 125 12.56 7.33 -14.75
N LEU A 126 11.56 6.51 -14.40
CA LEU A 126 11.79 5.15 -13.91
C LEU A 126 12.19 4.23 -15.06
N PRO A 127 13.39 3.62 -15.05
CA PRO A 127 13.72 2.56 -15.98
C PRO A 127 12.83 1.34 -15.71
N HIS A 128 12.57 0.56 -16.77
CA HIS A 128 11.86 -0.72 -16.67
C HIS A 128 10.49 -0.68 -15.98
N TYR A 129 9.77 0.44 -16.10
CA TYR A 129 8.42 0.56 -15.56
C TYR A 129 7.45 -0.47 -16.19
N VAL A 130 6.75 -1.22 -15.34
CA VAL A 130 5.80 -2.27 -15.74
C VAL A 130 4.39 -1.85 -15.37
N THR A 131 3.49 -1.84 -16.36
CA THR A 131 2.07 -1.59 -16.15
C THR A 131 1.37 -2.79 -15.52
N ILE A 132 0.30 -2.56 -14.76
CA ILE A 132 -0.35 -3.58 -13.93
C ILE A 132 -0.89 -4.76 -14.72
N ASP A 133 -1.29 -4.53 -15.98
CA ASP A 133 -1.76 -5.56 -16.91
C ASP A 133 -0.66 -6.55 -17.33
N LYS A 134 0.61 -6.18 -17.15
CA LYS A 134 1.78 -7.04 -17.38
C LYS A 134 2.30 -7.71 -16.12
N LEU A 135 1.69 -7.45 -14.96
CA LEU A 135 2.04 -8.08 -13.70
C LEU A 135 1.15 -9.31 -13.45
N PRO A 136 1.69 -10.37 -12.84
CA PRO A 136 0.85 -11.48 -12.40
C PRO A 136 -0.19 -10.99 -11.38
N PRO A 137 -1.48 -11.27 -11.57
CA PRO A 137 -2.49 -10.95 -10.56
C PRO A 137 -2.14 -11.54 -9.19
N THR A 138 -1.52 -12.72 -9.18
CA THR A 138 -1.05 -13.39 -7.97
C THR A 138 0.00 -12.60 -7.21
N LEU A 139 0.90 -11.88 -7.90
CA LEU A 139 1.90 -11.02 -7.25
C LEU A 139 1.21 -9.83 -6.57
N CYS A 140 0.33 -9.14 -7.30
CA CYS A 140 -0.43 -8.02 -6.76
C CYS A 140 -1.20 -8.43 -5.50
N GLN A 141 -1.88 -9.58 -5.57
CA GLN A 141 -2.63 -10.14 -4.45
C GLN A 141 -1.74 -10.61 -3.29
N ALA A 142 -0.56 -11.17 -3.57
CA ALA A 142 0.42 -11.55 -2.55
C ALA A 142 0.90 -10.32 -1.75
N VAL A 143 1.24 -9.23 -2.44
CA VAL A 143 1.64 -7.97 -1.82
C VAL A 143 0.50 -7.39 -0.98
N ILE A 144 -0.72 -7.33 -1.52
CA ILE A 144 -1.89 -6.88 -0.77
C ILE A 144 -2.10 -7.76 0.48
N ALA A 145 -2.03 -9.08 0.36
CA ALA A 145 -2.30 -9.98 1.47
C ALA A 145 -1.35 -9.80 2.65
N VAL A 146 -0.07 -9.48 2.40
CA VAL A 146 0.97 -9.38 3.43
C VAL A 146 1.24 -7.95 3.90
N GLU A 147 1.15 -6.95 3.02
CA GLU A 147 1.44 -5.54 3.36
C GLU A 147 0.19 -4.78 3.79
N ASP A 148 -0.95 -5.03 3.15
CA ASP A 148 -2.16 -4.19 3.32
C ASP A 148 -3.44 -4.93 2.89
N ASN A 149 -3.88 -5.90 3.69
CA ASN A 149 -4.99 -6.80 3.30
C ASN A 149 -6.36 -6.10 3.13
N ARG A 150 -6.45 -4.82 3.49
CA ARG A 150 -7.62 -3.97 3.32
C ARG A 150 -7.35 -2.82 2.35
N PHE A 151 -6.32 -2.94 1.52
CA PHE A 151 -5.91 -1.94 0.54
C PHE A 151 -7.08 -1.30 -0.22
N TYR A 152 -7.96 -2.12 -0.81
CA TYR A 152 -9.12 -1.64 -1.57
C TYR A 152 -10.27 -1.08 -0.71
N LYS A 153 -10.21 -1.21 0.62
CA LYS A 153 -11.28 -0.82 1.57
C LYS A 153 -11.02 0.49 2.30
N HIS A 154 -9.83 1.08 2.18
CA HIS A 154 -9.49 2.35 2.81
C HIS A 154 -9.03 3.39 1.76
N LYS A 155 -8.83 4.64 2.18
CA LYS A 155 -8.40 5.77 1.33
C LYS A 155 -7.06 6.33 1.82
N GLY A 156 -5.99 5.55 1.64
CA GLY A 156 -4.63 5.93 2.03
C GLY A 156 -4.24 5.68 3.48
N PHE A 157 -5.20 5.60 4.40
CA PHE A 157 -4.95 5.32 5.81
C PHE A 157 -5.91 4.28 6.36
N ASP A 158 -5.40 3.27 7.09
CA ASP A 158 -6.22 2.21 7.65
C ASP A 158 -6.33 2.25 9.19
N PHE A 159 -7.39 2.90 9.70
CA PHE A 159 -7.68 2.94 11.14
C PHE A 159 -7.93 1.55 11.76
N ILE A 160 -8.65 0.66 11.06
CA ILE A 160 -8.96 -0.68 11.55
C ILE A 160 -7.71 -1.56 11.50
N GLY A 161 -6.90 -1.44 10.43
CA GLY A 161 -5.61 -2.11 10.29
C GLY A 161 -4.62 -1.70 11.37
N ILE A 162 -4.56 -0.41 11.70
CA ILE A 162 -3.74 0.12 12.81
C ILE A 162 -4.22 -0.44 14.14
N ALA A 163 -5.52 -0.38 14.43
CA ALA A 163 -6.07 -0.91 15.69
C ALA A 163 -5.77 -2.41 15.86
N ARG A 164 -5.91 -3.18 14.78
CA ARG A 164 -5.57 -4.61 14.72
C ARG A 164 -4.08 -4.85 14.94
N ALA A 165 -3.20 -4.13 14.24
CA ALA A 165 -1.75 -4.26 14.39
C ALA A 165 -1.31 -3.92 15.83
N VAL A 166 -1.90 -2.88 16.44
CA VAL A 166 -1.66 -2.55 17.85
C VAL A 166 -2.08 -3.70 18.77
N PHE A 167 -3.26 -4.28 18.56
CA PHE A 167 -3.73 -5.41 19.37
C PHE A 167 -2.80 -6.62 19.25
N VAL A 168 -2.45 -7.04 18.02
CA VAL A 168 -1.57 -8.17 17.74
C VAL A 168 -0.18 -7.96 18.34
N ASN A 169 0.42 -6.78 18.14
CA ASN A 169 1.76 -6.49 18.65
C ASN A 169 1.80 -6.42 20.19
N VAL A 170 0.71 -5.97 20.83
CA VAL A 170 0.60 -5.97 22.30
C VAL A 170 0.45 -7.40 22.85
N GLU A 171 -0.33 -8.24 22.18
CA GLU A 171 -0.51 -9.65 22.55
C GLU A 171 0.80 -10.44 22.38
N ALA A 172 1.52 -10.22 21.28
CA ALA A 172 2.80 -10.84 20.98
C ALA A 172 3.96 -10.33 21.85
N GLY A 173 3.87 -9.10 22.36
CA GLY A 173 4.96 -8.44 23.10
C GLY A 173 6.12 -7.95 22.22
N GLU A 174 5.97 -8.05 20.90
CA GLU A 174 6.92 -7.60 19.88
C GLU A 174 6.18 -7.08 18.64
N ILE A 175 6.87 -6.37 17.75
CA ILE A 175 6.28 -5.87 16.50
C ILE A 175 6.22 -7.04 15.50
N GLN A 176 5.03 -7.58 15.26
CA GLN A 176 4.77 -8.61 14.27
C GLN A 176 4.07 -8.06 13.03
N GLU A 177 3.23 -7.04 13.19
CA GLU A 177 2.47 -6.41 12.10
C GLU A 177 2.79 -4.93 11.95
N GLY A 178 2.95 -4.52 10.69
CA GLY A 178 3.03 -3.12 10.30
C GLY A 178 1.66 -2.45 10.27
N ALA A 179 1.67 -1.12 10.40
CA ALA A 179 0.47 -0.30 10.40
C ALA A 179 0.42 0.68 9.20
N SER A 180 1.38 0.61 8.29
CA SER A 180 1.46 1.51 7.12
C SER A 180 0.81 0.87 5.91
N THR A 181 0.00 1.63 5.18
CA THR A 181 -0.69 1.19 3.96
C THR A 181 0.25 1.16 2.75
N ILE A 182 -0.13 0.46 1.68
CA ILE A 182 0.61 0.48 0.41
C ILE A 182 0.73 1.92 -0.13
N THR A 183 -0.33 2.72 -0.03
CA THR A 183 -0.34 4.13 -0.48
C THR A 183 0.69 4.96 0.30
N GLN A 184 0.71 4.82 1.62
CA GLN A 184 1.69 5.46 2.49
C GLN A 184 3.13 5.08 2.14
N GLN A 185 3.37 3.79 1.91
CA GLN A 185 4.68 3.32 1.49
C GLN A 185 5.07 3.87 0.10
N THR A 186 4.10 3.99 -0.82
CA THR A 186 4.32 4.55 -2.17
C THR A 186 4.82 5.99 -2.10
N VAL A 187 4.10 6.86 -1.38
CA VAL A 187 4.49 8.28 -1.29
C VAL A 187 5.82 8.46 -0.53
N LYS A 188 6.09 7.61 0.47
CA LYS A 188 7.38 7.58 1.16
C LYS A 188 8.51 7.28 0.19
N ASN A 189 8.37 6.26 -0.66
CA ASN A 189 9.42 5.86 -1.60
C ASN A 189 9.62 6.88 -2.74
N LEU A 190 8.57 7.61 -3.13
CA LEU A 190 8.66 8.62 -4.20
C LEU A 190 9.26 9.96 -3.77
N PHE A 191 8.89 10.44 -2.57
CA PHE A 191 9.05 11.85 -2.21
C PHE A 191 9.78 12.10 -0.90
N LEU A 192 9.83 11.13 0.02
CA LEU A 192 10.29 11.38 1.38
C LEU A 192 11.68 10.79 1.62
N THR A 193 12.48 11.49 2.42
CA THR A 193 13.77 10.97 2.89
C THR A 193 13.56 9.87 3.93
N SER A 194 14.60 9.08 4.19
CA SER A 194 14.56 7.99 5.17
C SER A 194 14.44 8.44 6.64
N ASP A 195 14.49 9.75 6.93
CA ASP A 195 14.52 10.31 8.29
C ASP A 195 13.25 10.04 9.10
N GLN A 196 13.33 9.26 10.17
CA GLN A 196 12.16 8.85 10.95
C GLN A 196 11.69 9.93 11.95
N THR A 197 11.11 11.02 11.45
CA THR A 197 10.52 12.08 12.28
C THR A 197 8.99 12.02 12.29
N PHE A 198 8.36 12.52 13.36
CA PHE A 198 6.90 12.65 13.43
C PHE A 198 6.36 13.59 12.35
N THR A 199 7.08 14.67 12.05
CA THR A 199 6.73 15.60 10.96
C THR A 199 6.69 14.88 9.62
N ARG A 200 7.72 14.07 9.30
CA ARG A 200 7.72 13.26 8.07
C ARG A 200 6.54 12.28 8.02
N LYS A 201 6.16 11.68 9.15
CA LYS A 201 5.00 10.75 9.17
C LYS A 201 3.67 11.47 8.92
N ALA A 202 3.55 12.73 9.33
CA ALA A 202 2.39 13.56 9.00
C ALA A 202 2.38 13.95 7.52
N GLU A 203 3.54 14.30 6.94
CA GLU A 203 3.68 14.55 5.50
C GLU A 203 3.27 13.31 4.67
N GLU A 204 3.71 12.11 5.08
CA GLU A 204 3.33 10.85 4.45
C GLU A 204 1.81 10.65 4.44
N LEU A 205 1.12 10.99 5.53
CA LEU A 205 -0.35 10.88 5.60
C LEU A 205 -1.03 11.83 4.62
N VAL A 206 -0.62 13.09 4.58
CA VAL A 206 -1.19 14.11 3.68
C VAL A 206 -0.94 13.73 2.21
N LEU A 207 0.28 13.32 1.88
CA LEU A 207 0.63 12.88 0.52
C LEU A 207 -0.14 11.62 0.14
N ALA A 208 -0.35 10.66 1.05
CA ALA A 208 -1.12 9.46 0.78
C ALA A 208 -2.60 9.78 0.50
N MET A 209 -3.19 10.76 1.20
CA MET A 209 -4.56 11.23 0.91
C MET A 209 -4.64 11.88 -0.48
N ASN A 210 -3.67 12.72 -0.85
CA ASN A 210 -3.62 13.32 -2.18
C ASN A 210 -3.41 12.25 -3.28
N MET A 211 -2.59 11.24 -3.02
CA MET A 211 -2.38 10.11 -3.92
C MET A 211 -3.70 9.37 -4.20
N GLU A 212 -4.54 9.15 -3.19
CA GLU A 212 -5.84 8.45 -3.31
C GLU A 212 -6.95 9.31 -3.91
N LYS A 213 -6.79 10.63 -3.90
CA LYS A 213 -7.66 11.55 -4.65
C LYS A 213 -7.34 11.49 -6.15
N ASP A 214 -6.06 11.45 -6.50
CA ASP A 214 -5.59 11.62 -7.87
C ASP A 214 -5.45 10.31 -8.66
N PHE A 215 -5.28 9.18 -7.97
CA PHE A 215 -5.06 7.87 -8.57
C PHE A 215 -5.99 6.81 -8.00
N ASP A 216 -6.45 5.90 -8.86
CA ASP A 216 -7.16 4.70 -8.41
C ASP A 216 -6.19 3.70 -7.75
N LYS A 217 -6.78 2.70 -7.09
CA LYS A 217 -6.04 1.69 -6.32
C LYS A 217 -5.08 0.87 -7.17
N ASP A 218 -5.49 0.54 -8.39
CA ASP A 218 -4.68 -0.27 -9.30
C ASP A 218 -3.46 0.52 -9.74
N LYS A 219 -3.62 1.81 -10.08
CA LYS A 219 -2.49 2.68 -10.42
C LYS A 219 -1.57 2.91 -9.23
N ILE A 220 -2.10 3.06 -8.01
CA ILE A 220 -1.25 3.16 -6.80
C ILE A 220 -0.44 1.88 -6.59
N LEU A 221 -1.04 0.70 -6.75
CA LEU A 221 -0.35 -0.58 -6.61
C LEU A 221 0.70 -0.79 -7.71
N GLU A 222 0.39 -0.40 -8.96
CA GLU A 222 1.34 -0.38 -10.07
C GLU A 222 2.56 0.47 -9.73
N ILE A 223 2.34 1.70 -9.27
CA ILE A 223 3.43 2.61 -8.89
C ILE A 223 4.23 2.02 -7.73
N TYR A 224 3.56 1.53 -6.69
CA TYR A 224 4.20 0.86 -5.55
C TYR A 224 5.19 -0.20 -5.99
N LEU A 225 4.74 -1.15 -6.82
CA LEU A 225 5.55 -2.27 -7.30
C LEU A 225 6.72 -1.83 -8.18
N ASN A 226 6.66 -0.65 -8.79
CA ASN A 226 7.75 -0.10 -9.60
C ASN A 226 8.77 0.74 -8.81
N VAL A 227 8.47 1.17 -7.59
CA VAL A 227 9.34 2.07 -6.82
C VAL A 227 9.94 1.46 -5.58
N ILE A 228 9.35 0.37 -5.07
CA ILE A 228 9.85 -0.26 -3.84
C ILE A 228 11.20 -0.93 -4.06
N TYR A 229 12.01 -0.94 -2.99
CA TYR A 229 13.28 -1.64 -2.95
C TYR A 229 13.04 -3.12 -2.56
N PHE A 230 13.45 -4.04 -3.43
CA PHE A 230 13.33 -5.49 -3.20
C PHE A 230 14.58 -6.11 -2.57
N GLY A 231 15.64 -5.34 -2.37
CA GLY A 231 16.92 -5.85 -1.87
C GLY A 231 17.93 -6.03 -3.00
N SER A 232 19.21 -6.24 -2.64
CA SER A 232 20.30 -6.48 -3.59
C SER A 232 20.38 -5.50 -4.77
N ASN A 233 20.13 -4.21 -4.51
CA ASN A 233 20.09 -3.12 -5.50
C ASN A 233 18.96 -3.22 -6.56
N PHE A 234 17.96 -4.09 -6.36
CA PHE A 234 16.80 -4.14 -7.24
C PHE A 234 15.70 -3.20 -6.77
N TYR A 235 15.37 -2.24 -7.62
CA TYR A 235 14.30 -1.27 -7.41
C TYR A 235 13.21 -1.51 -8.44
N GLY A 236 11.98 -1.72 -7.97
CA GLY A 236 10.89 -2.09 -8.85
C GLY A 236 10.87 -3.57 -9.23
N ILE A 237 9.69 -4.03 -9.62
CA ILE A 237 9.39 -5.45 -9.78
C ILE A 237 10.11 -6.08 -10.97
N TYR A 238 10.32 -5.34 -12.06
CA TYR A 238 11.06 -5.85 -13.21
C TYR A 238 12.50 -6.21 -12.84
N ASP A 239 13.21 -5.27 -12.21
CA ASP A 239 14.59 -5.46 -11.80
C ASP A 239 14.71 -6.61 -10.79
N ALA A 240 13.72 -6.78 -9.91
CA ALA A 240 13.69 -7.89 -8.96
C ALA A 240 13.42 -9.25 -9.65
N ALA A 241 12.46 -9.33 -10.58
CA ALA A 241 12.14 -10.55 -11.31
C ALA A 241 13.33 -11.01 -12.17
N GLN A 242 13.92 -10.08 -12.92
CA GLN A 242 15.12 -10.34 -13.72
C GLN A 242 16.33 -10.65 -12.83
N GLY A 243 16.52 -9.85 -11.78
CA GLY A 243 17.66 -9.94 -10.89
C GLY A 243 17.71 -11.22 -10.07
N TYR A 244 16.57 -11.68 -9.53
CA TYR A 244 16.50 -12.88 -8.71
C TYR A 244 16.21 -14.16 -9.49
N PHE A 245 15.48 -14.10 -10.60
CA PHE A 245 14.99 -15.31 -11.28
C PHE A 245 15.29 -15.36 -12.78
N ALA A 246 15.87 -14.30 -13.36
CA ALA A 246 16.08 -14.16 -14.81
C ALA A 246 14.77 -14.37 -15.61
N LYS A 247 13.68 -13.78 -15.11
CA LYS A 247 12.33 -13.90 -15.67
C LYS A 247 11.70 -12.54 -15.91
N GLU A 248 10.80 -12.48 -16.89
CA GLU A 248 9.84 -11.38 -16.97
C GLU A 248 8.85 -11.48 -15.80
N PRO A 249 8.34 -10.34 -15.27
CA PRO A 249 7.38 -10.37 -14.16
C PRO A 249 6.18 -11.28 -14.42
N ALA A 250 5.66 -11.31 -15.66
CA ALA A 250 4.52 -12.15 -16.05
C ALA A 250 4.78 -13.67 -15.96
N GLU A 251 6.04 -14.09 -15.89
CA GLU A 251 6.45 -15.51 -15.88
C GLU A 251 6.71 -16.04 -14.46
N LEU A 252 6.56 -15.19 -13.44
CA LEU A 252 6.79 -15.57 -12.05
C LEU A 252 5.77 -16.62 -11.59
N SER A 253 6.25 -17.65 -10.92
CA SER A 253 5.39 -18.63 -10.26
C SER A 253 4.74 -18.07 -8.99
N ILE A 254 3.75 -18.78 -8.44
CA ILE A 254 3.15 -18.41 -7.14
C ILE A 254 4.22 -18.33 -6.05
N ALA A 255 5.17 -19.28 -6.04
CA ALA A 255 6.25 -19.30 -5.08
C ALA A 255 7.17 -18.08 -5.22
N GLU A 256 7.51 -17.70 -6.44
CA GLU A 256 8.36 -16.53 -6.71
C GLU A 256 7.63 -15.21 -6.41
N CYS A 257 6.34 -15.11 -6.76
CA CYS A 257 5.48 -13.99 -6.37
C CYS A 257 5.45 -13.81 -4.84
N ALA A 258 5.24 -14.90 -4.11
CA ALA A 258 5.23 -14.88 -2.65
C ALA A 258 6.60 -14.52 -2.06
N MET A 259 7.69 -14.92 -2.72
CA MET A 259 9.05 -14.55 -2.31
C MET A 259 9.24 -13.04 -2.43
N LEU A 260 8.96 -12.47 -3.61
CA LEU A 260 9.12 -11.04 -3.86
C LEU A 260 8.22 -10.18 -2.97
N ALA A 261 6.96 -10.60 -2.76
CA ALA A 261 6.03 -9.90 -1.88
C ALA A 261 6.48 -9.87 -0.42
N GLY A 262 7.33 -10.82 0.01
CA GLY A 262 7.89 -10.85 1.37
C GLY A 262 9.05 -9.88 1.62
N LEU A 263 9.73 -9.42 0.56
CA LEU A 263 10.98 -8.66 0.65
C LEU A 263 10.81 -7.22 1.17
N PRO A 264 9.78 -6.43 0.77
CA PRO A 264 9.64 -5.01 1.13
C PRO A 264 9.67 -4.73 2.64
N ASN A 265 9.26 -5.69 3.45
CA ASN A 265 9.25 -5.58 4.91
C ASN A 265 10.64 -5.31 5.51
N ALA A 266 11.67 -6.00 5.00
CA ALA A 266 13.06 -5.80 5.39
C ALA A 266 14.01 -6.26 4.27
N PRO A 267 14.16 -5.48 3.18
CA PRO A 267 14.79 -5.95 1.94
C PRO A 267 16.26 -6.36 2.12
N SER A 268 16.98 -5.67 3.02
CA SER A 268 18.38 -5.96 3.33
C SER A 268 18.57 -7.25 4.16
N VAL A 269 17.52 -7.74 4.82
CA VAL A 269 17.55 -8.96 5.64
C VAL A 269 16.98 -10.14 4.85
N TYR A 270 15.85 -9.94 4.17
CA TYR A 270 15.13 -11.01 3.48
C TYR A 270 15.55 -11.22 2.04
N SER A 271 16.52 -10.48 1.51
CA SER A 271 17.04 -10.74 0.16
C SER A 271 17.52 -12.21 0.03
N PRO A 272 17.04 -12.97 -0.96
CA PRO A 272 17.48 -14.34 -1.22
C PRO A 272 18.99 -14.48 -1.48
N TYR A 273 19.65 -13.39 -1.94
CA TYR A 273 21.11 -13.35 -2.12
C TYR A 273 21.89 -13.07 -0.83
N VAL A 274 21.22 -12.57 0.21
CA VAL A 274 21.82 -12.34 1.52
C VAL A 274 21.63 -13.56 2.41
N ASP A 275 20.38 -13.99 2.59
CA ASP A 275 20.03 -15.18 3.35
C ASP A 275 18.78 -15.85 2.76
N PHE A 276 19.01 -16.88 1.96
CA PHE A 276 17.93 -17.64 1.32
C PHE A 276 17.00 -18.34 2.32
N HIS A 277 17.51 -18.76 3.48
CA HIS A 277 16.69 -19.44 4.48
C HIS A 277 15.71 -18.47 5.14
N LEU A 278 16.18 -17.27 5.51
CA LEU A 278 15.30 -16.22 6.03
C LEU A 278 14.31 -15.74 4.97
N ALA A 279 14.75 -15.59 3.72
CA ALA A 279 13.88 -15.26 2.59
C ALA A 279 12.76 -16.30 2.43
N LYS A 280 13.10 -17.59 2.48
CA LYS A 280 12.11 -18.69 2.45
C LYS A 280 11.17 -18.67 3.65
N GLN A 281 11.64 -18.42 4.86
CA GLN A 281 10.75 -18.29 6.02
C GLN A 281 9.75 -17.15 5.83
N ARG A 282 10.19 -16.02 5.30
CA ARG A 282 9.31 -14.88 4.99
C ARG A 282 8.33 -15.21 3.87
N GLN A 283 8.77 -15.91 2.83
CA GLN A 283 7.91 -16.41 1.75
C GLN A 283 6.77 -17.29 2.28
N LEU A 284 7.04 -18.18 3.24
CA LEU A 284 6.01 -19.03 3.85
C LEU A 284 4.92 -18.20 4.56
N ILE A 285 5.30 -17.12 5.25
CA ILE A 285 4.34 -16.19 5.88
C ILE A 285 3.43 -15.54 4.82
N VAL A 286 3.98 -15.19 3.66
CA VAL A 286 3.21 -14.62 2.55
C VAL A 286 2.25 -15.65 1.97
N ILE A 287 2.69 -16.89 1.75
CA ILE A 287 1.84 -17.99 1.27
C ILE A 287 0.68 -18.23 2.25
N ASP A 288 0.96 -18.26 3.55
CA ASP A 288 -0.08 -18.41 4.58
C ASP A 288 -1.07 -17.24 4.57
N ALA A 289 -0.61 -16.01 4.33
CA ALA A 289 -1.49 -14.85 4.18
C ALA A 289 -2.37 -14.95 2.92
N MET A 290 -1.81 -15.40 1.81
CA MET A 290 -2.55 -15.62 0.55
C MET A 290 -3.60 -16.72 0.71
N GLU A 291 -3.28 -17.83 1.37
CA GLU A 291 -4.23 -18.90 1.65
C GLU A 291 -5.36 -18.42 2.57
N LYS A 292 -5.02 -17.74 3.68
CA LYS A 292 -6.01 -17.22 4.65
C LYS A 292 -6.96 -16.19 4.04
N THR A 293 -6.50 -15.41 3.07
CA THR A 293 -7.30 -14.39 2.38
C THR A 293 -8.05 -14.95 1.16
N GLY A 294 -7.88 -16.23 0.83
CA GLY A 294 -8.53 -16.90 -0.30
C GLY A 294 -7.96 -16.51 -1.67
N VAL A 295 -6.76 -15.92 -1.70
CA VAL A 295 -6.03 -15.58 -2.93
C VAL A 295 -5.57 -16.84 -3.67
N ILE A 296 -5.18 -17.87 -2.92
CA ILE A 296 -4.83 -19.20 -3.44
C ILE A 296 -5.57 -20.29 -2.66
N SER A 297 -5.81 -21.42 -3.32
CA SER A 297 -6.32 -22.63 -2.68
C SER A 297 -5.25 -23.30 -1.81
N THR A 298 -5.68 -24.14 -0.87
CA THR A 298 -4.77 -24.96 -0.06
C THR A 298 -3.81 -25.81 -0.91
N ARG A 299 -4.29 -26.34 -2.04
CA ARG A 299 -3.46 -27.12 -2.96
C ARG A 299 -2.38 -26.27 -3.63
N GLU A 300 -2.71 -25.06 -4.06
CA GLU A 300 -1.73 -24.11 -4.62
C GLU A 300 -0.72 -23.67 -3.56
N ALA A 301 -1.18 -23.43 -2.33
CA ALA A 301 -0.30 -23.11 -1.20
C ALA A 301 0.67 -24.25 -0.91
N GLU A 302 0.20 -25.49 -0.79
CA GLU A 302 1.06 -26.67 -0.62
C GLU A 302 2.08 -26.82 -1.75
N SER A 303 1.67 -26.61 -3.01
CA SER A 303 2.55 -26.67 -4.17
C SER A 303 3.62 -25.56 -4.12
N ALA A 304 3.24 -24.32 -3.81
CA ALA A 304 4.15 -23.19 -3.72
C ALA A 304 5.16 -23.29 -2.55
N ARG A 305 4.77 -23.96 -1.45
CA ARG A 305 5.67 -24.21 -0.30
C ARG A 305 6.82 -25.15 -0.65
N ILE A 306 6.56 -26.17 -1.48
CA ILE A 306 7.55 -27.18 -1.87
C ILE A 306 8.26 -26.87 -3.19
N GLU A 307 7.81 -25.86 -3.92
CA GLU A 307 8.44 -25.43 -5.16
C GLU A 307 9.90 -24.99 -4.90
N GLU A 308 10.81 -25.60 -5.67
CA GLU A 308 12.22 -25.25 -5.66
C GLU A 308 12.40 -23.89 -6.35
N ILE A 309 12.88 -22.90 -5.60
CA ILE A 309 13.20 -21.58 -6.13
C ILE A 309 14.65 -21.59 -6.60
N ILE A 310 14.84 -21.43 -7.90
CA ILE A 310 16.16 -21.34 -8.54
C ILE A 310 16.50 -19.86 -8.71
N LEU A 311 17.51 -19.39 -8.01
CA LEU A 311 17.99 -18.03 -8.19
C LEU A 311 18.85 -17.91 -9.45
N ALA A 312 18.74 -16.76 -10.13
CA ALA A 312 19.69 -16.33 -11.13
C ALA A 312 21.10 -16.26 -10.52
N ARG A 313 22.12 -16.49 -11.34
CA ARG A 313 23.53 -16.48 -10.93
C ARG A 313 24.26 -15.28 -11.50
#